data_AF-A0ABD0NPJ0-F1
#
_entry.id   AF-A0ABD0NPJ0-F1
#
_cell.length_a   1.000
_cell.length_b   1.000
_cell.length_c   1.000
_cell.angle_alpha   90.00
_cell.angle_beta   90.00
_cell.angle_gamma   90.00
#
_symmetry.space_group_name_H-M   'P 1'
#
loop_
_entity.id
_entity.type
_entity.pdbx_description
1 polymer ?
#
loop_
_entity_poly.entity_id
_entity_poly.type
_entity_poly.pdbx_seq_one_letter_code
_entity_poly.pdbx_strand_id
1 'polypeptide(L)'
;MGVCKKLVSSFSYSWKKKRDLAEAQKQLKLPEHSLKTECPTRWGSRQAMIDRVLEQHKAIAQVLSSDRKLRHLTLSWQDIDVLEAINKSLSPLVEFTDALSGEKYISVSFLKPTLHLFRNSILEVQEDDTDLVKSIKQKIVDYLNDKYSDPETQELLDMASALDPRFKFKYVNKDNRGSIEDRLTAEMK
;
A
#
# COMPACT_ATOMS: atom_id res chain seq x y z
N MET A 1 14.17 -2.15 6.22
CA MET A 1 13.04 -2.33 7.17
C MET A 1 13.43 -2.46 8.64
N GLY A 2 14.35 -3.35 9.03
CA GLY A 2 14.71 -3.53 10.45
C GLY A 2 15.28 -2.26 11.13
N VAL A 3 16.04 -1.45 10.38
CA VAL A 3 16.58 -0.17 10.86
C VAL A 3 15.47 0.83 11.16
N CYS A 4 14.48 1.01 10.27
CA CYS A 4 13.33 1.90 10.51
C CYS A 4 12.55 1.55 11.78
N LYS A 5 12.30 0.25 12.03
CA LYS A 5 11.63 -0.18 13.27
C LYS A 5 12.44 0.21 14.50
N LYS A 6 13.75 -0.06 14.50
CA LYS A 6 14.66 0.29 15.60
C LYS A 6 14.72 1.80 15.83
N LEU A 7 14.79 2.56 14.74
CA LEU A 7 14.75 4.03 14.75
C LEU A 7 13.48 4.50 15.46
N VAL A 8 12.31 4.13 14.94
CA VAL A 8 11.01 4.57 15.50
C VAL A 8 10.86 4.16 16.97
N SER A 9 11.24 2.94 17.33
CA SER A 9 11.25 2.47 18.72
C SER A 9 12.15 3.34 19.61
N SER A 10 13.34 3.71 19.13
CA SER A 10 14.29 4.50 19.92
C SER A 10 13.75 5.89 20.30
N PHE A 11 12.91 6.49 19.45
CA PHE A 11 12.19 7.74 19.73
C PHE A 11 10.95 7.48 20.59
N SER A 12 10.20 6.41 20.30
CA SER A 12 8.94 6.08 20.98
C SER A 12 9.11 5.82 22.48
N TYR A 13 10.24 5.24 22.89
CA TYR A 13 10.54 4.93 24.29
C TYR A 13 11.34 6.02 25.03
N SER A 14 11.66 7.16 24.37
CA SER A 14 12.46 8.22 24.98
C SER A 14 11.72 9.55 24.96
N TRP A 15 11.26 10.00 26.14
CA TRP A 15 10.61 11.31 26.29
C TRP A 15 11.52 12.44 25.76
N LYS A 16 12.82 12.36 26.05
CA LYS A 16 13.81 13.34 25.63
C LYS A 16 13.85 13.45 24.11
N LYS A 17 13.92 12.32 23.40
CA LYS A 17 13.94 12.32 21.92
C LYS A 17 12.62 12.77 21.30
N LYS A 18 11.48 12.48 21.93
CA LYS A 18 10.19 13.03 21.46
C LYS A 18 10.17 14.55 21.55
N ARG A 19 10.68 15.11 22.65
CA ARG A 19 10.82 16.56 22.82
C ARG A 19 11.80 17.14 21.80
N ASP A 20 12.98 16.53 21.67
CA ASP A 20 14.02 17.03 20.75
C ASP A 20 13.56 16.90 19.28
N LEU A 21 12.75 15.89 18.94
CA LEU A 21 12.09 15.77 17.63
C LEU A 21 11.10 16.91 17.40
N ALA A 22 10.24 17.23 18.37
CA ALA A 22 9.29 18.34 18.26
C ALA A 22 9.99 19.69 18.10
N GLU A 23 11.12 19.89 18.79
CA GLU A 23 11.94 21.09 18.62
C GLU A 23 12.56 21.17 17.22
N ALA A 24 13.13 20.06 16.72
CA ALA A 24 13.65 20.00 15.36
C ALA A 24 12.57 20.21 14.29
N GLN A 25 11.35 19.67 14.50
CA GLN A 25 10.20 19.89 13.63
C GLN A 25 9.85 21.37 13.52
N LYS A 26 9.78 22.09 14.65
CA LYS A 26 9.53 23.54 14.68
C LYS A 26 10.62 24.33 13.96
N GLN A 27 11.88 24.01 14.22
CA GLN A 27 13.02 24.68 13.57
C GLN A 27 13.02 24.49 12.05
N LEU A 28 12.68 23.28 11.59
CA LEU A 28 12.64 22.93 10.17
C LEU A 28 11.29 23.24 9.50
N LYS A 29 10.33 23.81 10.24
CA LYS A 29 8.96 24.09 9.78
C LYS A 29 8.25 22.86 9.22
N LEU A 30 8.50 21.70 9.81
CA LEU A 30 7.81 20.44 9.48
C LEU A 30 6.55 20.28 10.34
N PRO A 31 5.56 19.49 9.89
CA PRO A 31 4.43 19.12 10.73
C PRO A 31 4.90 18.45 12.03
N GLU A 32 4.33 18.84 13.17
CA GLU A 32 4.68 18.31 14.49
C GLU A 32 4.03 16.96 14.77
N HIS A 33 4.35 15.97 13.95
CA HIS A 33 3.78 14.64 14.07
C HIS A 33 4.66 13.68 14.87
N SER A 34 4.03 12.84 15.69
CA SER A 34 4.70 11.70 16.30
C SER A 34 5.01 10.61 15.27
N LEU A 35 6.12 9.89 15.50
CA LEU A 35 6.46 8.71 14.71
C LEU A 35 5.44 7.59 14.96
N LYS A 36 5.10 6.84 13.91
CA LYS A 36 4.15 5.72 13.96
C LYS A 36 4.89 4.41 14.08
N THR A 37 4.60 3.61 15.11
CA THR A 37 5.15 2.26 15.25
C THR A 37 4.35 1.27 14.41
N GLU A 38 5.04 0.40 13.67
CA GLU A 38 4.41 -0.72 12.96
C GLU A 38 3.73 -1.67 13.95
N CYS A 39 2.54 -2.13 13.58
CA CYS A 39 1.74 -3.09 14.33
C CYS A 39 1.50 -4.34 13.44
N PRO A 40 2.04 -5.52 13.81
CA PRO A 40 1.92 -6.72 12.97
C PRO A 40 0.47 -7.12 12.65
N THR A 41 -0.49 -6.80 13.51
CA THR A 41 -1.91 -7.14 13.34
C THR A 41 -2.68 -6.10 12.53
N ARG A 42 -2.07 -4.97 12.16
CA ARG A 42 -2.70 -3.91 11.35
C ARG A 42 -1.99 -3.78 10.01
N TRP A 43 -2.62 -4.31 8.96
CA TRP A 43 -2.11 -4.42 7.59
C TRP A 43 -1.34 -3.18 7.08
N GLY A 44 -1.94 -1.99 7.14
CA GLY A 44 -1.32 -0.75 6.64
C GLY A 44 -0.27 -0.09 7.56
N SER A 45 -0.04 -0.62 8.76
CA SER A 45 0.79 0.07 9.77
C SER A 45 2.26 0.20 9.37
N ARG A 46 2.79 -0.75 8.58
CA ARG A 46 4.17 -0.68 8.08
C ARG A 46 4.35 0.45 7.08
N GLN A 47 3.44 0.56 6.11
CA GLN A 47 3.46 1.65 5.13
C GLN A 47 3.28 2.99 5.85
N ALA A 48 2.33 3.09 6.78
CA ALA A 48 2.12 4.32 7.57
C ALA A 48 3.34 4.73 8.42
N MET A 49 4.12 3.74 8.92
CA MET A 49 5.40 4.00 9.59
C MET A 49 6.43 4.58 8.61
N ILE A 50 6.58 3.95 7.43
CA ILE A 50 7.52 4.41 6.39
C ILE A 50 7.18 5.84 5.97
N ASP A 51 5.92 6.09 5.65
CA ASP A 51 5.41 7.40 5.24
C ASP A 51 5.73 8.49 6.28
N ARG A 52 5.46 8.22 7.56
CA ARG A 52 5.79 9.15 8.65
C ARG A 52 7.30 9.35 8.81
N VAL A 53 8.12 8.31 8.63
CA VAL A 53 9.58 8.42 8.73
C VAL A 53 10.14 9.26 7.58
N LEU A 54 9.62 9.10 6.37
CA LEU A 54 10.00 9.91 5.21
C LEU A 54 9.63 11.38 5.42
N GLU A 55 8.39 11.66 5.86
CA GLU A 55 7.91 13.02 6.19
C GLU A 55 8.84 13.72 7.21
N GLN A 56 9.30 12.96 8.21
CA GLN A 56 10.06 13.48 9.35
C GLN A 56 11.57 13.28 9.24
N HIS A 57 12.07 12.79 8.10
CA HIS A 57 13.45 12.34 7.93
C HIS A 57 14.47 13.42 8.34
N LYS A 58 14.28 14.68 7.93
CA LYS A 58 15.20 15.78 8.25
C LYS A 58 15.28 16.06 9.74
N ALA A 59 14.15 16.11 10.44
CA ALA A 59 14.11 16.31 11.88
C ALA A 59 14.71 15.11 12.64
N ILE A 60 14.43 13.89 12.19
CA ILE A 60 15.04 12.67 12.73
C ILE A 60 16.57 12.72 12.59
N ALA A 61 17.08 13.05 11.40
CA ALA A 61 18.52 13.14 11.13
C ALA A 61 19.20 14.19 12.02
N GLN A 62 18.56 15.34 12.24
CA GLN A 62 19.05 16.38 13.14
C GLN A 62 19.18 15.87 14.59
N VAL A 63 18.15 15.21 15.13
CA VAL A 63 18.19 14.66 16.49
C VAL A 63 19.25 13.55 16.61
N LEU A 64 19.34 12.65 15.62
CA LEU A 64 20.31 11.56 15.63
C LEU A 64 21.76 12.03 15.49
N SER A 65 22.00 13.12 14.75
CA SER A 65 23.34 13.70 14.60
C SER A 65 23.95 14.15 15.93
N SER A 66 23.09 14.55 16.87
CA SER A 66 23.48 15.00 18.22
C SER A 66 23.71 13.85 19.20
N ASP A 67 23.18 12.64 18.93
CA ASP A 67 23.35 11.46 19.78
C ASP A 67 24.35 10.46 19.19
N ARG A 68 25.59 10.49 19.70
CA ARG A 68 26.68 9.62 19.22
C ARG A 68 26.32 8.13 19.23
N LYS A 69 25.49 7.67 20.17
CA LYS A 69 25.14 6.24 20.32
C LYS A 69 24.18 5.78 19.24
N LEU A 70 23.41 6.68 18.65
CA LEU A 70 22.32 6.36 17.72
C LEU A 70 22.60 6.79 16.27
N ARG A 71 23.79 7.35 16.00
CA ARG A 71 24.21 7.70 14.62
C ARG A 71 24.16 6.53 13.65
N HIS A 72 24.29 5.30 14.13
CA HIS A 72 24.14 4.08 13.31
C HIS A 72 22.69 3.82 12.86
N LEU A 73 21.70 4.54 13.40
CA LEU A 73 20.29 4.48 12.97
C LEU A 73 19.94 5.56 11.96
N THR A 74 20.86 6.47 11.63
CA THR A 74 20.63 7.50 10.60
C THR A 74 20.45 6.82 9.26
N LEU A 75 19.36 7.15 8.56
CA LEU A 75 19.08 6.61 7.24
C LEU A 75 20.06 7.22 6.23
N SER A 76 20.70 6.36 5.44
CA SER A 76 21.49 6.81 4.30
C SER A 76 20.57 7.28 3.16
N TRP A 77 21.14 7.98 2.17
CA TRP A 77 20.37 8.36 0.98
C TRP A 77 19.77 7.13 0.26
N GLN A 78 20.54 6.04 0.18
CA GLN A 78 20.07 4.76 -0.36
C GLN A 78 18.91 4.15 0.44
N ASP A 79 18.93 4.27 1.77
CA ASP A 79 17.79 3.84 2.60
C ASP A 79 16.54 4.65 2.30
N ILE A 80 16.70 5.97 2.10
CA ILE A 80 15.58 6.86 1.76
C ILE A 80 15.00 6.50 0.40
N ASP A 81 15.82 6.33 -0.64
CA ASP A 81 15.35 5.95 -1.97
C ASP A 81 14.57 4.61 -1.94
N VAL A 82 15.07 3.63 -1.18
CA VAL A 82 14.38 2.35 -1.00
C VAL A 82 13.04 2.52 -0.29
N LEU A 83 12.98 3.35 0.75
CA LEU A 83 11.75 3.62 1.49
C LEU A 83 10.74 4.38 0.65
N GLU A 84 11.17 5.36 -0.15
CA GLU A 84 10.33 6.09 -1.10
C GLU A 84 9.76 5.17 -2.17
N ALA A 85 10.59 4.30 -2.75
CA ALA A 85 10.17 3.28 -3.71
C ALA A 85 9.09 2.36 -3.14
N ILE A 86 9.29 1.86 -1.92
CA ILE A 86 8.31 1.02 -1.22
C ILE A 86 7.03 1.81 -0.92
N ASN A 87 7.15 3.04 -0.40
CA ASN A 87 5.99 3.86 -0.05
C ASN A 87 5.14 4.19 -1.28
N LYS A 88 5.76 4.61 -2.38
CA LYS A 88 5.10 4.90 -3.66
C LYS A 88 4.36 3.68 -4.21
N SER A 89 4.95 2.49 -4.10
CA SER A 89 4.34 1.25 -4.60
C SER A 89 3.17 0.76 -3.72
N LEU A 90 3.25 0.97 -2.40
CA LEU A 90 2.26 0.43 -1.46
C LEU A 90 1.15 1.40 -1.07
N SER A 91 1.37 2.73 -1.14
CA SER A 91 0.36 3.73 -0.72
C SER A 91 -0.97 3.55 -1.44
N PRO A 92 -1.01 3.41 -2.79
CA PRO A 92 -2.28 3.21 -3.49
C PRO A 92 -2.99 1.94 -3.01
N LEU A 93 -2.26 0.85 -2.77
CA LEU A 93 -2.85 -0.40 -2.30
C LEU A 93 -3.48 -0.23 -0.91
N VAL A 94 -2.82 0.51 -0.02
CA VAL A 94 -3.37 0.81 1.31
C VAL A 94 -4.66 1.61 1.18
N GLU A 95 -4.66 2.70 0.41
CA GLU A 95 -5.85 3.55 0.19
C GLU A 95 -7.01 2.77 -0.42
N PHE A 96 -6.73 1.93 -1.43
CA PHE A 96 -7.75 1.08 -2.04
C PHE A 96 -8.27 0.03 -1.06
N THR A 97 -7.42 -0.63 -0.27
CA THR A 97 -7.88 -1.61 0.71
C THR A 97 -8.70 -0.97 1.82
N ASP A 98 -8.36 0.24 2.26
CA ASP A 98 -9.14 0.99 3.24
C ASP A 98 -10.51 1.38 2.67
N ALA A 99 -10.52 1.85 1.41
CA ALA A 99 -11.76 2.11 0.69
C ALA A 99 -12.61 0.84 0.56
N LEU A 100 -12.02 -0.32 0.21
CA LEU A 100 -12.73 -1.60 0.07
C LEU A 100 -13.20 -2.21 1.39
N SER A 101 -12.63 -1.78 2.52
CA SER A 101 -12.98 -2.29 3.85
C SER A 101 -14.24 -1.63 4.45
N GLY A 102 -14.89 -0.73 3.72
CA GLY A 102 -16.11 -0.06 4.15
C GLY A 102 -17.35 -0.97 4.12
N GLU A 103 -18.00 -1.15 5.28
CA GLU A 103 -19.19 -2.00 5.44
C GLU A 103 -20.41 -1.56 4.59
N LYS A 104 -20.48 -0.29 4.21
CA LYS A 104 -21.69 0.31 3.63
C LYS A 104 -21.77 0.25 2.09
N TYR A 105 -20.66 0.03 1.38
CA TYR A 105 -20.60 0.35 -0.05
C TYR A 105 -19.88 -0.67 -0.94
N ILE A 106 -19.18 -1.67 -0.39
CA ILE A 106 -18.35 -2.59 -1.19
C ILE A 106 -18.94 -3.98 -1.21
N SER A 107 -19.34 -4.39 -2.41
CA SER A 107 -19.72 -5.75 -2.74
C SER A 107 -18.63 -6.42 -3.58
N VAL A 108 -18.69 -7.75 -3.69
CA VAL A 108 -17.79 -8.59 -4.51
C VAL A 108 -17.67 -8.09 -5.96
N SER A 109 -18.69 -7.38 -6.46
CA SER A 109 -18.72 -6.77 -7.81
C SER A 109 -17.57 -5.80 -8.10
N PHE A 110 -16.98 -5.15 -7.09
CA PHE A 110 -15.87 -4.21 -7.27
C PHE A 110 -14.51 -4.88 -7.41
N LEU A 111 -14.42 -6.15 -7.04
CA LEU A 111 -13.13 -6.82 -6.96
C LEU A 111 -12.52 -7.02 -8.35
N LYS A 112 -13.31 -7.42 -9.37
CA LYS A 112 -12.81 -7.55 -10.75
C LYS A 112 -12.36 -6.20 -11.34
N PRO A 113 -13.15 -5.10 -11.28
CA PRO A 113 -12.67 -3.77 -11.65
C PRO A 113 -11.40 -3.34 -10.91
N THR A 114 -11.29 -3.65 -9.61
CA THR A 114 -10.13 -3.27 -8.80
C THR A 114 -8.89 -4.03 -9.23
N LEU A 115 -8.98 -5.34 -9.43
CA LEU A 115 -7.86 -6.16 -9.93
C LEU A 115 -7.40 -5.68 -11.31
N HIS A 116 -8.35 -5.32 -12.18
CA HIS A 116 -8.04 -4.72 -13.48
C HIS A 116 -7.28 -3.39 -13.34
N LEU A 117 -7.74 -2.51 -12.44
CA LEU A 117 -7.09 -1.22 -12.17
C LEU A 117 -5.69 -1.39 -11.58
N PHE A 118 -5.51 -2.35 -10.67
CA PHE A 118 -4.21 -2.67 -10.09
C PHE A 118 -3.23 -3.10 -11.18
N ARG A 119 -3.64 -4.00 -12.06
CA ARG A 119 -2.79 -4.52 -13.13
C ARG A 119 -2.44 -3.47 -14.19
N ASN A 120 -3.42 -2.67 -14.61
CA ASN A 120 -3.30 -1.85 -15.82
C ASN A 120 -3.09 -0.35 -15.55
N SER A 121 -2.91 0.04 -14.29
CA SER A 121 -2.68 1.45 -13.95
C SER A 121 -1.77 1.59 -12.73
N ILE A 122 -2.17 1.05 -11.58
CA ILE A 122 -1.46 1.33 -10.31
C ILE A 122 -0.12 0.60 -10.23
N LEU A 123 -0.11 -0.68 -10.61
CA LEU A 123 1.07 -1.54 -10.57
C LEU A 123 1.63 -1.80 -11.98
N GLU A 124 1.21 -1.03 -12.97
CA GLU A 124 1.82 -1.09 -14.29
C GLU A 124 3.26 -0.58 -14.19
N VAL A 125 4.19 -1.37 -14.70
CA VAL A 125 5.61 -1.05 -14.72
C VAL A 125 5.85 0.07 -15.73
N GLN A 126 6.41 1.18 -15.26
CA GLN A 126 6.77 2.33 -16.10
C GLN A 126 8.27 2.30 -16.42
N GLU A 127 8.68 2.94 -17.52
CA GLU A 127 10.09 2.93 -17.93
C GLU A 127 11.00 3.62 -16.90
N ASP A 128 10.50 4.69 -16.29
CA ASP A 128 11.17 5.51 -15.27
C ASP A 128 11.22 4.85 -13.87
N ASP A 129 10.55 3.71 -13.69
CA ASP A 129 10.62 2.97 -12.42
C ASP A 129 12.02 2.37 -12.20
N THR A 130 12.51 2.47 -10.97
CA THR A 130 13.73 1.78 -10.55
C THR A 130 13.53 0.27 -10.56
N ASP A 131 14.61 -0.51 -10.68
CA ASP A 131 14.54 -1.98 -10.69
C ASP A 131 13.83 -2.55 -9.45
N LEU A 132 14.00 -1.88 -8.30
CA LEU A 132 13.30 -2.23 -7.07
C LEU A 132 11.78 -2.02 -7.21
N VAL A 133 11.33 -0.87 -7.71
CA VAL A 133 9.90 -0.59 -7.93
C VAL A 133 9.31 -1.57 -8.94
N LYS A 134 10.02 -1.82 -10.05
CA LYS A 134 9.63 -2.82 -11.06
C LYS A 134 9.43 -4.19 -10.43
N SER A 135 10.40 -4.64 -9.62
CA SER A 135 10.34 -5.92 -8.92
C SER A 135 9.18 -5.99 -7.92
N ILE A 136 8.92 -4.92 -7.17
CA ILE A 136 7.81 -4.85 -6.21
C ILE A 136 6.47 -4.94 -6.94
N LYS A 137 6.26 -4.10 -7.96
CA LYS A 137 5.04 -4.09 -8.77
C LYS A 137 4.76 -5.46 -9.39
N GLN A 138 5.75 -6.04 -10.05
CA GLN A 138 5.63 -7.34 -10.70
C GLN A 138 5.25 -8.44 -9.69
N LYS A 139 5.95 -8.52 -8.55
CA LYS A 139 5.64 -9.52 -7.51
C LYS A 139 4.24 -9.39 -6.95
N ILE A 140 3.74 -8.16 -6.79
CA ILE A 140 2.37 -7.94 -6.31
C ILE A 140 1.36 -8.37 -7.37
N VAL A 141 1.56 -8.00 -8.64
CA VAL A 141 0.69 -8.41 -9.75
C VAL A 141 0.68 -9.92 -9.91
N ASP A 142 1.84 -10.58 -9.87
CA ASP A 142 1.96 -12.03 -9.97
C ASP A 142 1.22 -12.73 -8.82
N TYR A 143 1.40 -12.23 -7.59
CA TYR A 143 0.69 -12.75 -6.43
C TYR A 143 -0.83 -12.60 -6.58
N LEU A 144 -1.33 -11.45 -7.04
CA LEU A 144 -2.77 -11.24 -7.25
C LEU A 144 -3.31 -12.15 -8.35
N ASN A 145 -2.59 -12.30 -9.46
CA ASN A 145 -3.01 -13.18 -10.54
C ASN A 145 -3.08 -14.64 -10.08
N ASP A 146 -2.08 -15.11 -9.34
CA ASP A 146 -2.06 -16.46 -8.76
C ASP A 146 -3.19 -16.64 -7.74
N LYS A 147 -3.35 -15.68 -6.81
CA LYS A 147 -4.35 -15.73 -5.74
C LYS A 147 -5.79 -15.82 -6.25
N TYR A 148 -6.08 -15.19 -7.38
CA TYR A 148 -7.40 -15.19 -8.01
C TYR A 148 -7.47 -16.08 -9.26
N SER A 149 -6.48 -16.96 -9.51
CA SER A 149 -6.42 -17.77 -10.74
C SER A 149 -7.48 -18.87 -10.83
N ASP A 150 -8.06 -19.25 -9.69
CA ASP A 150 -9.05 -20.32 -9.58
C ASP A 150 -10.28 -20.05 -10.49
N PRO A 151 -10.68 -21.01 -11.35
CA PRO A 151 -11.79 -20.82 -12.29
C PRO A 151 -13.13 -20.49 -11.64
N GLU A 152 -13.48 -21.15 -10.53
CA GLU A 152 -14.74 -20.90 -9.82
C GLU A 152 -14.76 -19.48 -9.25
N THR A 153 -13.63 -19.05 -8.69
CA THR A 153 -13.44 -17.69 -8.20
C THR A 153 -13.56 -16.67 -9.34
N GLN A 154 -12.91 -16.91 -10.48
CA GLN A 154 -13.00 -16.01 -11.64
C GLN A 154 -14.44 -15.87 -12.15
N GLU A 155 -15.17 -16.98 -12.21
CA GLU A 155 -16.56 -16.99 -12.65
C GLU A 155 -17.48 -16.25 -11.68
N LEU A 156 -17.29 -16.45 -10.36
CA LEU A 156 -18.00 -15.72 -9.32
C LEU A 156 -17.76 -14.21 -9.43
N LEU A 157 -16.52 -13.80 -9.67
CA LEU A 157 -16.17 -12.38 -9.88
C LEU A 157 -16.79 -11.81 -11.16
N ASP A 158 -16.82 -12.59 -12.24
CA ASP A 158 -17.43 -12.20 -13.50
C ASP A 158 -18.94 -12.02 -13.36
N MET A 159 -19.63 -12.96 -12.71
CA MET A 159 -21.07 -12.85 -12.40
C MET A 159 -21.36 -11.66 -11.50
N ALA A 160 -20.64 -11.51 -10.39
CA ALA A 160 -20.86 -10.42 -9.44
C ALA A 160 -20.66 -9.04 -10.08
N SER A 161 -19.65 -8.92 -10.95
CA SER A 161 -19.39 -7.67 -11.70
C SER A 161 -20.46 -7.42 -12.78
N ALA A 162 -20.91 -8.48 -13.45
CA ALA A 162 -21.95 -8.37 -14.47
C ALA A 162 -23.32 -7.97 -13.90
N LEU A 163 -23.66 -8.46 -12.71
CA LEU A 163 -24.87 -8.10 -11.98
C LEU A 163 -24.89 -6.63 -11.51
N ASP A 164 -23.72 -6.03 -11.29
CA ASP A 164 -23.64 -4.63 -10.89
C ASP A 164 -23.89 -3.70 -12.10
N PRO A 165 -24.94 -2.86 -12.08
CA PRO A 165 -25.28 -1.98 -13.20
C PRO A 165 -24.17 -1.00 -13.59
N ARG A 166 -23.25 -0.67 -12.66
CA ARG A 166 -22.13 0.25 -12.90
C ARG A 166 -21.08 -0.37 -13.83
N PHE A 167 -20.89 -1.68 -13.72
CA PHE A 167 -19.84 -2.42 -14.41
C PHE A 167 -20.39 -3.24 -15.58
N LYS A 168 -21.47 -4.00 -15.37
CA LYS A 168 -22.01 -4.94 -16.36
C LYS A 168 -20.86 -5.84 -16.89
N PHE A 169 -20.86 -6.17 -18.17
CA PHE A 169 -19.84 -7.00 -18.79
C PHE A 169 -18.51 -6.28 -19.14
N LYS A 170 -18.26 -5.07 -18.63
CA LYS A 170 -17.05 -4.29 -19.01
C LYS A 170 -15.73 -4.97 -18.62
N TYR A 171 -15.72 -5.71 -17.52
CA TYR A 171 -14.52 -6.35 -16.95
C TYR A 171 -14.54 -7.88 -17.07
N VAL A 172 -15.59 -8.43 -17.70
CA VAL A 172 -15.73 -9.86 -17.99
C VAL A 172 -14.92 -10.18 -19.25
N ASN A 173 -14.21 -11.31 -19.25
CA ASN A 173 -13.49 -11.73 -20.46
C ASN A 173 -14.49 -11.96 -21.61
N LYS A 174 -14.15 -11.50 -22.82
CA LYS A 174 -15.03 -11.61 -24.00
C LYS A 174 -15.42 -13.05 -24.28
N ASP A 175 -14.49 -13.99 -24.08
CA ASP A 175 -14.71 -15.42 -24.33
C ASP A 175 -15.72 -16.04 -23.34
N ASN A 176 -15.78 -15.51 -22.12
CA ASN A 176 -16.64 -16.03 -21.06
C ASN A 176 -18.03 -15.38 -21.07
N ARG A 177 -18.21 -14.28 -21.81
CA ARG A 177 -19.43 -13.45 -21.72
C ARG A 177 -20.71 -14.22 -22.03
N GLY A 178 -20.72 -15.07 -23.05
CA GLY A 178 -21.89 -15.89 -23.39
C GLY A 178 -22.28 -16.85 -22.28
N SER A 179 -21.28 -17.57 -21.72
CA SER A 179 -21.49 -18.49 -20.59
C SER A 179 -22.04 -17.78 -19.35
N ILE A 180 -21.57 -16.57 -19.07
CA ILE A 180 -22.05 -15.77 -17.94
C ILE A 180 -23.48 -15.27 -18.19
N GLU A 181 -23.80 -14.81 -19.40
CA GLU A 181 -25.15 -14.37 -19.78
C GLU A 181 -26.18 -15.53 -19.66
N ASP A 182 -25.81 -16.73 -20.10
CA ASP A 182 -26.66 -17.93 -19.99
C ASP A 182 -26.90 -18.32 -18.53
N ARG A 183 -25.85 -18.33 -17.69
CA ARG A 183 -25.96 -18.62 -16.25
C ARG A 183 -26.81 -17.59 -15.52
N LEU A 184 -26.61 -16.30 -15.78
CA LEU A 184 -27.42 -15.24 -15.17
C LEU A 184 -28.90 -15.40 -15.53
N THR A 185 -29.19 -15.75 -16.77
CA THR A 185 -30.57 -15.98 -17.22
C THR A 185 -31.19 -17.24 -16.59
N ALA A 186 -30.39 -18.27 -16.31
CA ALA A 186 -30.83 -19.49 -15.64
C ALA A 186 -31.17 -19.27 -14.16
N GLU A 187 -30.37 -18.48 -13.44
CA GLU A 187 -30.54 -18.18 -12.00
C GLU A 187 -31.65 -17.14 -11.73
N MET A 188 -32.04 -16.34 -12.73
CA MET A 188 -33.11 -15.34 -12.61
C MET A 188 -34.52 -15.87 -12.97
N LYS A 189 -34.64 -17.16 -13.32
CA LYS A 189 -35.91 -17.85 -13.53
C LYS A 189 -36.40 -18.52 -12.25
#